data_AF-A0A933YYH8-F1
#
_entry.id   AF-A0A933YYH8-F1
#
_cell.length_a   1.000
_cell.length_b   1.000
_cell.length_c   1.000
_cell.angle_alpha   90.00
_cell.angle_beta   90.00
_cell.angle_gamma   90.00
#
_symmetry.space_group_name_H-M   'P 1'
#
loop_
_entity.id
_entity.type
_entity.pdbx_description
1 polymer ?
#
loop_
_entity_poly.entity_id
_entity_poly.type
_entity_poly.pdbx_seq_one_letter_code
_entity_poly.pdbx_strand_id
1 'polypeptide(L)' 'LTAPNCVFTPHIAWASLAARKRLMSIVAANLAAYKAGVPINVVNGRFLA' A
#
# COMPACT_ATOMS: atom_id res chain seq x y z
N LEU A 1 22.65 5.69 -18.73
CA LEU A 1 22.45 6.45 -17.48
C LEU A 1 23.23 7.78 -17.58
N THR A 2 22.92 8.58 -18.60
CA THR A 2 23.76 9.71 -19.04
C THR A 2 23.02 11.05 -19.02
N ALA A 3 21.77 11.10 -18.52
CA ALA A 3 20.98 12.31 -18.46
C ALA A 3 21.51 13.26 -17.36
N PRO A 4 21.77 14.55 -17.67
CA PRO A 4 22.20 15.51 -16.67
C PRO A 4 21.04 15.83 -15.70
N ASN A 5 21.38 16.25 -14.49
CA ASN A 5 20.42 16.73 -13.47
C ASN A 5 19.33 15.72 -13.06
N CYS A 6 19.63 14.41 -13.10
CA CYS A 6 18.69 13.37 -12.70
C CYS A 6 19.17 12.64 -11.44
N VAL A 7 18.30 12.58 -10.42
CA VAL A 7 18.51 11.76 -9.21
C VAL A 7 17.53 10.60 -9.24
N PHE A 8 18.04 9.38 -9.27
CA PHE A 8 17.23 8.16 -9.20
C PHE A 8 17.23 7.63 -7.78
N THR A 9 16.05 7.28 -7.28
CA THR A 9 15.91 6.56 -6.02
C THR A 9 15.28 5.20 -6.32
N PRO A 10 15.71 4.11 -5.65
CA PRO A 10 15.22 2.76 -5.93
C PRO A 10 13.81 2.52 -5.36
N HIS A 11 12.83 3.34 -5.75
CA HIS A 11 11.44 3.28 -5.28
C HIS A 11 11.32 3.32 -3.73
N ILE A 12 12.07 4.22 -3.08
CA ILE A 12 12.18 4.30 -1.61
C ILE A 12 11.38 5.44 -0.96
N ALA A 13 10.45 6.07 -1.69
CA ALA A 13 9.65 7.20 -1.18
C ALA A 13 8.93 6.89 0.15
N TRP A 14 8.58 5.63 0.40
CA TRP A 14 7.86 5.16 1.58
C TRP A 14 8.66 4.16 2.43
N ALA A 15 9.99 4.14 2.27
CA ALA A 15 10.86 3.20 2.96
C ALA A 15 11.08 3.49 4.46
N SER A 16 10.55 4.59 5.00
CA SER A 16 10.69 4.85 6.45
C SER A 16 10.05 3.73 7.28
N LEU A 17 10.66 3.40 8.42
CA LEU A 17 10.13 2.35 9.32
C LEU A 17 8.69 2.65 9.73
N ALA A 18 8.37 3.91 10.03
CA ALA A 18 7.04 4.35 10.43
C ALA A 18 6.01 4.16 9.30
N ALA A 19 6.35 4.51 8.05
CA ALA A 19 5.46 4.29 6.91
C ALA A 19 5.21 2.80 6.69
N ARG A 20 6.26 1.98 6.69
CA ARG A 20 6.14 0.52 6.51
C ARG A 20 5.30 -0.13 7.61
N LYS A 21 5.49 0.25 8.88
CA LYS A 21 4.66 -0.24 9.99
C LYS A 21 3.18 0.09 9.78
N ARG A 22 2.84 1.34 9.43
CA ARG A 22 1.45 1.75 9.17
C ARG A 22 0.83 0.96 8.01
N LEU A 23 1.56 0.81 6.91
CA LEU A 23 1.07 0.06 5.74
C LEU A 23 0.81 -1.41 6.08
N MET A 24 1.70 -2.06 6.82
CA MET A 24 1.49 -3.45 7.25
C MET A 24 0.27 -3.59 8.18
N SER A 25 0.08 -2.66 9.13
CA SER A 25 -1.10 -2.64 9.99
C SER A 25 -2.40 -2.49 9.18
N ILE A 26 -2.42 -1.60 8.18
CA ILE A 26 -3.58 -1.39 7.30
C ILE A 26 -3.88 -2.66 6.49
N VAL A 27 -2.87 -3.33 5.94
CA VAL A 27 -3.04 -4.59 5.19
C VAL A 27 -3.66 -5.67 6.08
N ALA A 28 -3.15 -5.84 7.31
CA ALA A 28 -3.71 -6.81 8.25
C ALA A 28 -5.17 -6.49 8.61
N ALA A 29 -5.50 -5.22 8.84
CA ALA A 29 -6.86 -4.78 9.11
C ALA A 29 -7.82 -5.05 7.94
N ASN A 30 -7.40 -4.75 6.70
CA ASN A 30 -8.19 -5.05 5.49
C ASN A 30 -8.48 -6.56 5.39
N LEU A 31 -7.49 -7.41 5.64
CA LEU A 31 -7.66 -8.87 5.57
C LEU A 31 -8.61 -9.40 6.66
N ALA A 32 -8.47 -8.91 7.90
CA ALA A 32 -9.36 -9.27 9.00
C ALA A 32 -10.81 -8.89 8.70
N ALA A 33 -11.02 -7.66 8.20
CA ALA A 33 -12.34 -7.15 7.84
C ALA A 33 -12.97 -7.92 6.68
N TYR A 34 -12.17 -8.28 5.66
CA TYR A 34 -12.61 -9.15 4.57
C TYR A 34 -13.08 -10.52 5.09
N LYS A 35 -12.29 -11.16 5.98
CA LYS A 35 -12.68 -12.44 6.60
C LYS A 35 -13.95 -12.35 7.45
N ALA A 36 -14.22 -11.18 8.04
CA ALA A 36 -15.43 -10.91 8.80
C ALA A 36 -16.67 -10.57 7.93
N GLY A 37 -16.52 -10.53 6.59
CA GLY A 37 -17.61 -10.17 5.69
C GLY A 37 -17.89 -8.67 5.59
N VAL A 38 -17.03 -7.83 6.16
CA VAL A 38 -17.15 -6.36 6.16
C VAL A 38 -15.88 -5.77 5.54
N PRO A 39 -15.65 -5.94 4.22
CA PRO A 39 -14.42 -5.46 3.59
C PRO A 39 -14.32 -3.92 3.68
N ILE A 40 -13.10 -3.43 3.93
CA ILE A 40 -12.78 -1.99 4.00
C ILE A 40 -11.75 -1.63 2.92
N ASN A 41 -11.68 -0.35 2.55
CA ASN A 41 -10.78 0.17 1.50
C ASN A 41 -10.89 -0.57 0.15
N VAL A 42 -12.11 -0.92 -0.24
CA VAL A 42 -12.40 -1.59 -1.52
C VAL A 42 -12.25 -0.61 -2.68
N VAL A 43 -11.30 -0.89 -3.59
CA VAL A 43 -11.03 -0.04 -4.76
C VAL A 43 -11.76 -0.50 -6.02
N ASN A 44 -12.30 -1.72 -6.03
CA ASN A 44 -12.86 -2.39 -7.20
C ASN A 44 -14.25 -2.99 -6.91
N GLY A 45 -15.07 -2.29 -6.12
CA GLY A 45 -16.34 -2.80 -5.57
C GLY A 45 -17.33 -3.33 -6.60
N ARG A 46 -17.24 -2.90 -7.88
CA ARG A 46 -18.03 -3.44 -8.99
C ARG A 46 -17.86 -4.95 -9.23
N PHE A 47 -16.83 -5.59 -8.67
CA PHE A 47 -16.54 -7.02 -8.83
C PHE A 47 -16.82 -7.85 -7.56
N LEU A 48 -17.38 -7.26 -6.51
CA LEU A 48 -17.74 -7.97 -5.28
C LEU A 48 -19.22 -8.42 -5.23
N ALA A 49 -19.92 -8.32 -6.36
CA ALA A 49 -21.28 -8.82 -6.55
C ALA A 49 -21.28 -10.32 -6.88
#